data_AF-A0A819XS34-F1
#
_entry.id   AF-A0A819XS34-F1
#
_cell.length_a   1.000
_cell.length_b   1.000
_cell.length_c   1.000
_cell.angle_alpha   90.00
_cell.angle_beta   90.00
_cell.angle_gamma   90.00
#
_symmetry.space_group_name_H-M   'P 1'
#
loop_
_entity.id
_entity.type
_entity.pdbx_description
1 polymer ?
#
loop_
_entity_poly.entity_id
_entity_poly.type
_entity_poly.pdbx_seq_one_letter_code
_entity_poly.pdbx_strand_id
1 'polypeptide(L)'
;MSSVIDKYKRKKKENQAANNANSSSTDVGVIRIGHYILNETLGTGSFGKVKKAYHQLTRHTVAIKIVNRTKIKQLDVVGKIRREIQNLRLFRHPHIIKL
;
A
#
# COMPACT_ATOMS: atom_id res chain seq x y z
N MET A 1 -50.76 6.90 -19.28
CA MET A 1 -49.46 7.36 -18.75
C MET A 1 -48.61 6.29 -18.05
N SER A 2 -49.14 5.12 -17.62
CA SER A 2 -48.32 4.08 -16.94
C SER A 2 -47.38 3.27 -17.86
N SER A 3 -47.73 3.09 -19.15
CA SER A 3 -46.97 2.25 -20.09
C SER A 3 -45.54 2.74 -20.40
N VAL A 4 -45.26 4.05 -20.30
CA VAL A 4 -43.92 4.61 -20.59
C VAL A 4 -42.94 4.38 -19.44
N ILE A 5 -43.44 4.41 -18.19
CA ILE A 5 -42.64 4.26 -16.97
C ILE A 5 -42.17 2.81 -16.82
N ASP A 6 -43.02 1.83 -17.16
CA ASP A 6 -42.68 0.41 -17.09
C ASP A 6 -41.64 0.01 -18.16
N LYS A 7 -41.68 0.66 -19.34
CA LYS A 7 -40.66 0.47 -20.38
C LYS A 7 -39.29 1.00 -19.94
N TYR A 8 -39.25 2.12 -19.21
CA TYR A 8 -38.03 2.66 -18.61
C TYR A 8 -37.46 1.75 -17.50
N LYS A 9 -38.31 1.07 -16.73
CA LYS A 9 -37.86 0.14 -15.68
C LYS A 9 -37.35 -1.19 -16.25
N ARG A 10 -37.92 -1.67 -17.36
CA ARG A 10 -37.46 -2.91 -18.02
C ARG A 10 -36.11 -2.74 -18.73
N LYS A 11 -35.90 -1.61 -19.41
CA LYS A 11 -34.61 -1.30 -20.05
C LYS A 11 -33.45 -1.07 -19.06
N LYS A 12 -33.76 -0.68 -17.82
CA LYS A 12 -32.76 -0.54 -16.74
C LYS A 12 -32.34 -1.88 -16.12
N LYS A 13 -33.20 -2.90 -16.13
CA LYS A 13 -32.88 -4.24 -15.61
C LYS A 13 -32.03 -5.07 -16.57
N GLU A 14 -32.25 -4.97 -17.88
CA GLU A 14 -31.41 -5.66 -18.88
C GLU A 14 -29.99 -5.07 -18.95
N ASN A 15 -29.85 -3.74 -18.81
CA ASN A 15 -28.52 -3.09 -18.75
C ASN A 15 -27.76 -3.32 -17.43
N GLN A 16 -28.42 -3.83 -16.38
CA GLN A 16 -27.75 -4.17 -15.12
C GLN A 16 -27.23 -5.61 -15.10
N ALA A 17 -27.82 -6.53 -15.87
CA ALA A 17 -27.34 -7.91 -15.96
C ALA A 17 -26.08 -8.05 -16.85
N ALA A 18 -25.94 -7.21 -17.89
CA ALA A 18 -24.81 -7.28 -18.81
C ALA A 18 -23.49 -6.70 -18.26
N ASN A 19 -23.54 -5.91 -17.19
CA ASN A 19 -22.37 -5.20 -16.65
C ASN A 19 -21.64 -5.92 -15.51
N ASN A 20 -22.06 -7.14 -15.12
CA ASN A 20 -21.50 -7.83 -13.96
C ASN A 20 -20.58 -9.03 -14.29
N ALA A 21 -20.18 -9.18 -15.55
CA ALA A 21 -19.27 -10.26 -16.00
C ALA A 21 -17.87 -9.79 -16.42
N ASN A 22 -17.58 -8.48 -16.41
CA ASN A 22 -16.32 -7.92 -16.93
C ASN A 22 -15.72 -6.81 -16.04
N SER A 23 -15.51 -7.11 -14.76
CA SER A 23 -14.74 -6.24 -13.85
C SER A 23 -13.70 -7.04 -13.06
N SER A 24 -12.85 -7.79 -13.75
CA SER A 24 -11.57 -8.31 -13.21
C SER A 24 -10.50 -7.21 -13.17
N SER A 25 -10.85 -6.04 -12.65
CA SER A 25 -9.95 -4.89 -12.45
C SER A 25 -9.96 -4.48 -10.98
N THR A 26 -9.40 -5.34 -10.11
CA THR A 26 -9.17 -5.07 -8.69
C THR A 26 -7.91 -4.21 -8.49
N ASP A 27 -7.94 -2.95 -8.93
CA ASP A 27 -6.88 -1.96 -8.62
C ASP A 27 -7.35 -0.87 -7.64
N VAL A 28 -8.57 -1.02 -7.09
CA VAL A 28 -9.11 -0.07 -6.11
C VAL A 28 -8.58 -0.42 -4.72
N GLY A 29 -7.39 0.09 -4.37
CA GLY A 29 -6.91 0.11 -2.98
C GLY A 29 -5.50 -0.42 -2.72
N VAL A 30 -4.74 -0.79 -3.76
CA VAL A 30 -3.39 -1.34 -3.58
C VAL A 30 -2.37 -0.21 -3.41
N ILE A 31 -1.83 -0.05 -2.20
CA ILE A 31 -0.77 0.93 -1.93
C ILE A 31 0.56 0.40 -2.46
N ARG A 32 1.24 1.21 -3.28
CA ARG A 32 2.51 0.86 -3.94
C ARG A 32 3.62 1.85 -3.62
N ILE A 33 4.85 1.35 -3.50
CA ILE A 33 6.07 2.15 -3.43
C ILE A 33 7.07 1.56 -4.43
N GLY A 34 7.30 2.28 -5.53
CA GLY A 34 8.07 1.74 -6.66
C GLY A 34 7.47 0.43 -7.17
N HIS A 35 8.29 -0.61 -7.30
CA HIS A 35 7.84 -1.96 -7.72
C HIS A 35 7.29 -2.83 -6.58
N TYR A 36 7.14 -2.28 -5.38
CA TYR A 36 6.70 -3.02 -4.20
C TYR A 36 5.24 -2.72 -3.88
N ILE A 37 4.48 -3.79 -3.65
CA ILE A 37 3.10 -3.73 -3.17
C ILE A 37 3.12 -3.88 -1.66
N LEU A 38 2.57 -2.89 -0.95
CA LEU A 38 2.50 -2.88 0.50
C LEU A 38 1.34 -3.76 0.96
N ASN A 39 1.58 -4.47 2.06
CA ASN A 39 0.60 -5.36 2.67
C ASN A 39 0.43 -5.05 4.17
N GLU A 40 0.33 -6.09 5.00
CA GLU A 40 0.08 -5.99 6.42
C GLU A 40 1.19 -5.23 7.17
N THR A 41 0.82 -4.64 8.30
CA THR A 41 1.77 -3.99 9.20
C THR A 41 2.46 -5.07 10.04
N LEU A 42 3.78 -5.15 9.95
CA LEU A 42 4.61 -6.06 10.75
C LEU A 42 4.88 -5.50 12.15
N GLY A 43 4.93 -4.17 12.28
CA GLY A 43 5.17 -3.54 13.57
C GLY A 43 4.95 -2.04 13.56
N THR A 44 4.75 -1.49 14.74
CA THR A 44 4.67 -0.05 15.02
C THR A 44 5.82 0.34 15.93
N GLY A 45 6.41 1.51 15.69
CA GLY A 45 7.49 2.04 16.51
C GLY A 45 7.37 3.55 16.67
N SER A 46 8.28 4.14 17.45
CA SER A 46 8.25 5.56 17.83
C SER A 46 8.17 6.50 16.61
N PHE A 47 8.85 6.15 15.52
CA PHE A 47 8.98 7.00 14.33
C PHE A 47 8.06 6.60 13.16
N GLY A 48 7.28 5.53 13.30
CA GLY A 48 6.35 5.13 12.24
C GLY A 48 5.97 3.65 12.25
N LYS A 49 5.72 3.10 11.06
CA LYS A 49 5.19 1.74 10.88
C LYS A 49 6.10 0.94 9.96
N VAL A 50 6.27 -0.34 10.24
CA VAL A 50 6.93 -1.29 9.35
C VAL A 50 5.86 -2.14 8.71
N LYS A 51 5.83 -2.19 7.37
CA LYS A 51 4.89 -3.02 6.60
C LYS A 51 5.63 -4.10 5.83
N LYS A 52 5.01 -5.27 5.69
CA LYS A 52 5.43 -6.28 4.74
C LYS A 52 5.12 -5.76 3.34
N ALA A 53 6.01 -5.99 2.40
CA ALA A 53 5.78 -5.70 1.00
C ALA A 53 6.39 -6.79 0.14
N TYR A 54 5.90 -6.94 -1.09
CA TYR A 54 6.48 -7.87 -2.05
C TYR A 54 6.76 -7.15 -3.37
N HIS A 55 7.87 -7.50 -4.00
CA HIS A 55 8.19 -7.03 -5.33
C HIS A 55 7.21 -7.65 -6.33
N GLN A 56 6.60 -6.82 -7.18
CA GLN A 56 5.49 -7.23 -8.05
C GLN A 56 5.84 -8.41 -8.98
N LEU A 57 7.04 -8.40 -9.56
CA LEU A 57 7.48 -9.40 -10.53
C LEU A 57 8.14 -10.61 -9.84
N THR A 58 9.26 -10.38 -9.16
CA THR A 58 10.07 -11.42 -8.50
C THR A 58 9.43 -12.04 -7.25
N ARG A 59 8.35 -11.45 -6.70
CA ARG A 59 7.71 -11.87 -5.43
C ARG A 59 8.63 -11.85 -4.21
N HIS A 60 9.80 -11.21 -4.31
CA HIS A 60 10.71 -11.04 -3.18
C HIS A 60 10.02 -10.24 -2.08
N THR A 61 9.96 -10.81 -0.87
CA THR A 61 9.33 -10.18 0.30
C THR A 61 10.32 -9.31 1.06
N VAL A 62 9.94 -8.08 1.36
CA VAL A 62 10.76 -7.09 2.09
C VAL A 62 9.95 -6.44 3.21
N ALA A 63 10.65 -5.81 4.15
CA ALA A 63 10.05 -4.96 5.18
C ALA A 63 10.31 -3.49 4.84
N ILE A 64 9.25 -2.67 4.80
CA ILE A 64 9.34 -1.23 4.53
C ILE A 64 9.03 -0.45 5.81
N LYS A 65 10.03 0.22 6.37
CA LYS A 65 9.88 1.16 7.49
C LYS A 65 9.44 2.52 6.95
N ILE A 66 8.19 2.88 7.20
CA ILE A 66 7.56 4.14 6.79
C ILE A 66 7.66 5.11 7.95
N VAL A 67 8.28 6.27 7.71
CA VAL A 67 8.60 7.26 8.75
C VAL A 67 7.83 8.56 8.49
N ASN A 68 7.16 9.10 9.51
CA ASN A 68 6.38 10.35 9.38
C ASN A 68 7.29 11.58 9.50
N ARG A 69 7.52 12.30 8.39
CA ARG A 69 8.40 13.47 8.34
C ARG A 69 7.97 14.61 9.28
N THR A 70 6.67 14.85 9.43
CA THR A 70 6.16 15.90 10.33
C THR A 70 6.50 15.59 11.77
N LYS A 71 6.28 14.34 12.20
CA LYS A 71 6.63 13.87 13.55
C LYS A 71 8.13 13.95 13.82
N ILE A 72 8.95 13.63 12.82
CA ILE A 72 10.42 13.74 12.94
C ILE A 72 10.85 15.19 13.22
N LYS A 73 10.28 16.15 12.46
CA LYS A 73 10.60 17.57 12.64
C LYS A 73 10.13 18.09 13.99
N GLN A 74 8.92 17.73 14.41
CA GLN A 74 8.35 18.15 15.70
C GLN A 74 9.16 17.67 16.90
N LEU A 75 9.74 16.46 16.83
CA LEU A 75 10.54 15.88 17.91
C LEU A 75 12.03 16.24 17.83
N ASP A 76 12.45 17.02 16.82
CA ASP A 76 13.85 17.34 16.53
C ASP A 76 14.81 16.12 16.51
N VAL A 77 14.33 15.01 15.95
CA VAL A 77 15.08 13.72 15.90
C VAL A 77 15.74 13.45 14.55
N VAL A 78 15.84 14.46 13.68
CA VAL A 78 16.41 14.32 12.33
C VAL A 78 17.84 13.75 12.39
N GLY A 79 18.66 14.25 13.32
CA GLY A 79 20.03 13.79 13.52
C GLY A 79 20.12 12.31 13.90
N LYS A 80 19.25 11.85 14.81
CA LYS A 80 19.19 10.44 15.25
C LYS A 80 18.87 9.51 14.08
N ILE A 81 17.90 9.87 13.25
CA ILE A 81 17.49 9.08 12.08
C ILE A 81 18.58 9.06 11.01
N ARG A 82 19.22 10.20 10.73
CA ARG A 82 20.36 10.25 9.79
C ARG A 82 21.48 9.32 10.23
N ARG A 83 21.82 9.33 11.53
CA ARG A 83 22.84 8.45 12.11
C ARG A 83 22.44 6.97 12.02
N GLU A 84 21.19 6.63 12.32
CA GLU A 84 20.68 5.25 12.18
C GLU A 84 20.82 4.75 10.74
N ILE A 85 20.42 5.56 9.75
CA ILE A 85 20.54 5.20 8.32
C ILE A 85 22.02 5.01 7.93
N GLN A 86 22.90 5.94 8.31
CA GLN A 86 24.32 5.85 8.00
C GLN A 86 24.95 4.58 8.59
N ASN A 87 24.67 4.28 9.86
CA ASN A 87 25.18 3.09 10.52
C ASN A 87 24.66 1.80 9.87
N LEU A 88 23.35 1.70 9.62
CA LEU A 88 22.73 0.51 9.03
C LEU A 88 23.23 0.23 7.60
N ARG A 89 23.57 1.26 6.81
CA ARG A 89 24.18 1.10 5.48
C ARG A 89 25.54 0.42 5.50
N LEU A 90 26.28 0.57 6.59
CA LEU A 90 27.63 0.01 6.74
C LEU A 90 27.61 -1.42 7.27
N PHE A 91 26.50 -1.86 7.90
CA PHE A 91 26.43 -3.20 8.45
C PHE A 91 26.24 -4.27 7.37
N ARG A 92 27.18 -5.21 7.33
CA ARG A 92 27.13 -6.43 6.53
C ARG A 92 27.41 -7.62 7.44
N HIS A 93 26.35 -8.16 8.04
CA HIS A 93 26.46 -9.27 8.97
C HIS A 93 25.29 -10.24 8.76
N PRO A 94 25.49 -11.57 8.82
CA PRO A 94 24.42 -12.56 8.59
C PRO A 94 23.26 -12.44 9.57
N HIS A 95 23.51 -11.93 10.79
CA HIS A 95 22.49 -11.80 11.85
C HIS A 95 22.00 -10.36 12.06
N ILE A 96 22.35 -9.42 11.16
CA ILE A 96 21.86 -8.04 11.22
C ILE A 96 21.04 -7.76 9.95
N ILE A 97 19.88 -7.13 10.12
CA ILE A 97 19.02 -6.74 9.01
C ILE A 97 19.75 -5.74 8.12
N LYS A 98 19.77 -6.03 6.82
CA LYS A 98 20.37 -5.18 5.80
C LYS A 98 19.38 -4.09 5.37
N LEU A 99 19.90 -2.89 5.14
CA LEU A 99 19.17 -1.78 4.52
C LEU A 99 19.31 -1.81 3.01
#